data_AF-A0A5R9E0P1-F1
#
_entry.id   AF-A0A5R9E0P1-F1
#
_cell.length_a   1.000
_cell.length_b   1.000
_cell.length_c   1.000
_cell.angle_alpha   90.00
_cell.angle_beta   90.00
_cell.angle_gamma   90.00
#
_symmetry.space_group_name_H-M   'P 1'
#
loop_
_entity.id
_entity.type
_entity.pdbx_description
1 polymer ?
#
loop_
_entity_poly.entity_id
_entity_poly.type
_entity_poly.pdbx_seq_one_letter_code
_entity_poly.pdbx_strand_id
1 'polypeptide(L)'
;MSTSPAPHSRRATDAARAACDVIEMLEILWERGRDTASAVSASQLRVLYSLERADGINLRTLGDVLGSAPSSVSRLCDRLEAMGLVERTPSPVSRRELTIRLTGHGRAYLSELRSQREEVLLAAIEAMDPASRAALLEGLHGFRDAVVADGDRSPGPDGAGSARQDGGSAGHA
;
A
#
# COMPACT_ATOMS: atom_id res chain seq x y z
N MET A 1 -17.09 1.20 41.47
CA MET A 1 -15.62 1.28 41.28
C MET A 1 -15.36 1.48 39.80
N SER A 2 -15.15 2.73 39.38
CA SER A 2 -14.83 3.07 38.00
C SER A 2 -13.33 2.93 37.80
N THR A 3 -12.90 1.92 37.06
CA THR A 3 -11.51 1.77 36.62
C THR A 3 -11.23 2.79 35.52
N SER A 4 -10.59 3.88 35.91
CA SER A 4 -10.02 4.87 34.98
C SER A 4 -8.94 4.19 34.12
N PRO A 5 -9.02 4.22 32.78
CA PRO A 5 -7.96 3.65 31.94
C PRO A 5 -6.66 4.43 32.16
N ALA A 6 -5.53 3.71 32.26
CA ALA A 6 -4.22 4.28 32.51
C ALA A 6 -3.90 5.45 31.53
N PRO A 7 -3.18 6.50 31.98
CA PRO A 7 -2.99 7.75 31.22
C PRO A 7 -2.35 7.58 29.83
N HIS A 8 -1.64 6.46 29.59
CA HIS A 8 -1.05 6.10 28.31
C HIS A 8 -2.08 5.72 27.23
N SER A 9 -3.26 5.19 27.62
CA SER A 9 -4.32 4.77 26.70
C SER A 9 -5.10 5.96 26.13
N ARG A 10 -5.31 7.02 26.92
CA ARG A 10 -6.03 8.21 26.48
C ARG A 10 -5.23 9.04 25.47
N ARG A 11 -3.94 9.27 25.75
CA ARG A 11 -3.04 9.98 24.82
C ARG A 11 -2.87 9.24 23.50
N ALA A 12 -2.73 7.92 23.52
CA ALA A 12 -2.68 7.11 22.31
C ALA A 12 -3.98 7.21 21.49
N THR A 13 -5.14 7.17 22.16
CA THR A 13 -6.44 7.33 21.51
C THR A 13 -6.60 8.73 20.90
N ASP A 14 -6.20 9.77 21.62
CA ASP A 14 -6.29 11.15 21.13
C ASP A 14 -5.34 11.38 19.95
N ALA A 15 -4.13 10.82 19.99
CA ALA A 15 -3.19 10.85 18.86
C ALA A 15 -3.74 10.09 17.63
N ALA A 16 -4.38 8.93 17.83
CA ALA A 16 -5.00 8.18 16.74
C ALA A 16 -6.15 8.96 16.09
N ARG A 17 -7.00 9.62 16.88
CA ARG A 17 -8.06 10.49 16.33
C ARG A 17 -7.47 11.66 15.55
N ALA A 18 -6.48 12.36 16.12
CA ALA A 18 -5.81 13.45 15.43
C ALA A 18 -5.17 12.99 14.11
N ALA A 19 -4.59 11.79 14.07
CA ALA A 19 -4.06 11.22 12.84
C ALA A 19 -5.16 10.94 11.81
N CYS A 20 -6.30 10.37 12.21
CA CYS A 20 -7.45 10.19 11.32
C CYS A 20 -7.96 11.52 10.74
N ASP A 21 -8.15 12.53 11.60
CA ASP A 21 -8.61 13.87 11.17
C ASP A 21 -7.65 14.47 10.13
N VAL A 22 -6.34 14.35 10.36
CA VAL A 22 -5.31 14.81 9.40
C VAL A 22 -5.38 14.01 8.09
N ILE A 23 -5.55 12.68 8.14
CA ILE A 23 -5.67 11.84 6.94
C ILE A 23 -6.88 12.30 6.10
N GLU A 24 -8.04 12.49 6.72
CA GLU A 24 -9.24 12.96 6.03
C GLU A 24 -9.02 14.34 5.38
N MET A 25 -8.36 15.26 6.10
CA MET A 25 -8.01 16.58 5.56
C MET A 25 -7.07 16.48 4.36
N LEU A 26 -6.06 15.60 4.43
CA LEU A 26 -5.09 15.40 3.35
C LEU A 26 -5.72 14.75 2.12
N GLU A 27 -6.64 13.81 2.30
CA GLU A 27 -7.39 13.21 1.19
C GLU A 27 -8.13 14.30 0.39
N ILE A 28 -8.86 15.18 1.07
CA ILE A 28 -9.58 16.29 0.43
C ILE A 28 -8.60 17.26 -0.24
N LEU A 29 -7.51 17.61 0.44
CA LEU A 29 -6.53 18.56 -0.07
C LEU A 29 -5.81 18.04 -1.33
N TRP A 30 -5.46 16.74 -1.35
CA TRP A 30 -4.82 16.11 -2.49
C TRP A 30 -5.79 15.78 -3.62
N GLU A 31 -7.10 15.67 -3.38
CA GLU A 31 -8.09 15.50 -4.45
C GLU A 31 -8.29 16.81 -5.23
N ARG A 32 -8.20 17.97 -4.57
CA ARG A 32 -8.36 19.30 -5.21
C ARG A 32 -7.31 19.60 -6.28
N GLY A 33 -6.12 19.01 -6.18
CA GLY A 33 -5.03 19.18 -7.15
C GLY A 33 -5.04 18.18 -8.30
N ARG A 34 -5.93 17.17 -8.30
CA ARG A 34 -5.99 16.17 -9.38
C ARG A 34 -6.91 16.63 -10.50
N ASP A 35 -6.38 16.63 -11.72
CA ASP A 35 -7.20 16.75 -12.92
C ASP A 35 -7.99 15.45 -13.10
N THR A 36 -9.29 15.50 -12.81
CA THR A 36 -10.14 14.30 -12.61
C THR A 36 -10.38 13.50 -13.89
N ALA A 37 -10.09 14.09 -15.06
CA ALA A 37 -10.27 13.45 -16.36
C ALA A 37 -9.25 12.32 -16.65
N SER A 38 -8.09 12.32 -15.97
CA SER A 38 -7.04 11.29 -16.14
C SER A 38 -6.46 10.78 -14.82
N ALA A 39 -7.11 11.06 -13.69
CA ALA A 39 -6.59 10.74 -12.37
C ALA A 39 -6.60 9.23 -12.09
N VAL A 40 -5.46 8.71 -11.64
CA VAL A 40 -5.36 7.35 -11.09
C VAL A 40 -6.19 7.29 -9.81
N SER A 41 -7.18 6.40 -9.76
CA SER A 41 -8.02 6.20 -8.56
C SER A 41 -7.22 5.65 -7.37
N ALA A 42 -7.74 5.80 -6.15
CA ALA A 42 -7.08 5.28 -4.95
C ALA A 42 -6.73 3.77 -5.01
N SER A 43 -7.59 2.96 -5.61
CA SER A 43 -7.34 1.51 -5.78
C SER A 43 -6.26 1.23 -6.82
N GLN A 44 -6.19 2.00 -7.90
CA GLN A 44 -5.12 1.89 -8.88
C GLN A 44 -3.79 2.41 -8.31
N LEU A 45 -3.82 3.47 -7.50
CA LEU A 45 -2.63 3.99 -6.84
C LEU A 45 -2.05 2.98 -5.84
N ARG A 46 -2.91 2.23 -5.13
CA ARG A 46 -2.48 1.09 -4.30
C ARG A 46 -1.75 0.02 -5.11
N VAL A 47 -2.19 -0.28 -6.32
CA VAL A 47 -1.48 -1.19 -7.24
C VAL A 47 -0.09 -0.62 -7.56
N LEU A 48 0.01 0.65 -7.95
CA LEU A 48 1.29 1.27 -8.31
C LEU A 48 2.29 1.26 -7.14
N TYR A 49 1.85 1.60 -5.91
CA TYR A 49 2.71 1.52 -4.72
C TYR A 49 3.13 0.09 -4.38
N SER A 50 2.25 -0.90 -4.62
CA SER A 50 2.58 -2.31 -4.39
C SER A 50 3.67 -2.77 -5.36
N LEU A 51 3.55 -2.41 -6.64
CA LEU A 51 4.52 -2.74 -7.69
C LEU A 51 5.85 -1.99 -7.52
N GLU A 52 5.85 -0.80 -6.94
CA GLU A 52 7.09 -0.08 -6.61
C GLU A 52 7.89 -0.77 -5.50
N ARG A 53 7.20 -1.38 -4.53
CA ARG A 53 7.84 -2.14 -3.43
C ARG A 53 8.28 -3.54 -3.86
N ALA A 54 7.54 -4.15 -4.79
CA ALA A 54 7.79 -5.50 -5.27
C ALA A 54 7.66 -5.55 -6.80
N ASP A 55 8.75 -5.23 -7.49
CA ASP A 55 8.77 -5.15 -8.95
C ASP A 55 8.79 -6.55 -9.59
N GLY A 56 7.93 -6.78 -10.58
CA GLY A 56 7.87 -8.06 -11.30
C GLY A 56 7.08 -9.17 -10.61
N ILE A 57 6.16 -8.84 -9.70
CA ILE A 57 5.25 -9.83 -9.11
C ILE A 57 4.16 -10.25 -10.10
N ASN A 58 3.64 -11.46 -9.94
CA ASN A 58 2.52 -11.93 -10.76
C ASN A 58 1.16 -11.41 -10.22
N LEU A 59 0.11 -11.56 -11.02
CA LEU A 59 -1.25 -11.08 -10.68
C LEU A 59 -1.81 -11.70 -9.39
N ARG A 60 -1.42 -12.96 -9.08
CA ARG A 60 -1.85 -13.66 -7.87
C ARG A 60 -1.24 -12.99 -6.65
N THR A 61 0.09 -12.86 -6.62
CA THR A 61 0.82 -12.19 -5.53
C THR A 61 0.34 -10.76 -5.35
N LEU A 62 0.09 -10.03 -6.44
CA LEU A 62 -0.49 -8.68 -6.36
C LEU A 62 -1.89 -8.70 -5.73
N GLY A 63 -2.72 -9.70 -6.03
CA GLY A 63 -4.03 -9.87 -5.39
C GLY A 63 -3.95 -10.17 -3.90
N ASP A 64 -2.99 -11.00 -3.49
CA ASP A 64 -2.75 -11.31 -2.08
C ASP A 64 -2.31 -10.06 -1.31
N VAL A 65 -1.38 -9.27 -1.87
CA VAL A 65 -0.93 -7.99 -1.30
C VAL A 65 -2.07 -6.98 -1.18
N LEU A 66 -2.98 -6.95 -2.16
CA LEU A 66 -4.10 -6.01 -2.18
C LEU A 66 -5.35 -6.51 -1.43
N GLY A 67 -5.33 -7.74 -0.88
CA GLY A 67 -6.51 -8.38 -0.30
C GLY A 67 -7.70 -8.43 -1.27
N SER A 68 -7.44 -8.59 -2.56
CA SER A 68 -8.40 -8.37 -3.64
C SER A 68 -8.51 -9.57 -4.57
N ALA A 69 -9.73 -9.88 -5.03
CA ALA A 69 -9.97 -10.99 -5.95
C ALA A 69 -9.22 -10.80 -7.30
N PRO A 70 -8.71 -11.88 -7.93
CA PRO A 70 -7.90 -11.79 -9.15
C PRO A 70 -8.56 -11.02 -10.31
N SER A 71 -9.87 -11.16 -10.47
CA SER A 71 -10.63 -10.45 -11.52
C SER A 71 -10.67 -8.94 -11.31
N SER A 72 -10.68 -8.49 -10.05
CA SER A 72 -10.62 -7.07 -9.69
C SER A 72 -9.22 -6.51 -9.98
N VAL A 73 -8.19 -7.22 -9.55
CA VAL A 73 -6.78 -6.85 -9.77
C VAL A 73 -6.47 -6.77 -11.26
N SER A 74 -6.95 -7.74 -12.05
CA SER A 74 -6.80 -7.73 -13.51
C SER A 74 -7.37 -6.44 -14.11
N ARG A 75 -8.60 -6.07 -13.75
CA ARG A 75 -9.26 -4.85 -14.26
C ARG A 75 -8.56 -3.55 -13.86
N LEU A 76 -7.93 -3.52 -12.68
CA LEU A 76 -7.11 -2.37 -12.26
C LEU A 76 -5.84 -2.29 -13.11
N CYS A 77 -5.17 -3.43 -13.31
CA CYS A 77 -3.96 -3.51 -14.14
C CYS A 77 -4.26 -3.20 -15.61
N ASP A 78 -5.39 -3.64 -16.17
CA ASP A 78 -5.81 -3.32 -17.53
C ASP A 78 -5.92 -1.81 -17.75
N ARG A 79 -6.54 -1.11 -16.80
CA ARG A 79 -6.66 0.35 -16.84
C ARG A 79 -5.31 1.05 -16.69
N LEU A 80 -4.46 0.57 -15.79
CA LEU A 80 -3.12 1.13 -15.60
C LEU A 80 -2.21 0.89 -16.81
N GLU A 81 -2.35 -0.24 -17.50
CA GLU A 81 -1.63 -0.56 -18.73
C GLU A 81 -2.11 0.31 -19.89
N ALA A 82 -3.42 0.55 -20.00
CA ALA A 82 -3.99 1.50 -20.96
C ALA A 82 -3.51 2.95 -20.73
N MET A 83 -3.18 3.30 -19.48
CA MET A 83 -2.53 4.58 -19.12
C MET A 83 -1.01 4.58 -19.32
N GLY A 84 -0.42 3.45 -19.74
CA GLY A 84 1.03 3.30 -19.90
C GLY A 84 1.82 3.30 -18.59
N LEU A 85 1.18 3.11 -17.44
CA LEU A 85 1.80 3.17 -16.11
C LEU A 85 2.36 1.82 -15.65
N VAL A 86 1.78 0.72 -16.14
CA VAL A 86 2.27 -0.64 -15.89
C VAL A 86 2.43 -1.39 -17.21
N GLU A 87 3.25 -2.42 -17.19
CA GLU A 87 3.41 -3.36 -18.30
C GLU A 87 3.33 -4.80 -17.80
N ARG A 88 2.83 -5.68 -18.67
CA ARG A 88 2.81 -7.12 -18.44
C ARG A 88 3.84 -7.81 -19.32
N THR A 89 4.73 -8.56 -18.69
CA THR A 89 5.76 -9.32 -19.38
C THR A 89 5.64 -10.81 -19.05
N PRO A 90 6.00 -11.73 -19.97
CA PRO A 90 6.09 -13.14 -19.64
C PRO A 90 7.04 -13.36 -18.46
N SER A 91 6.63 -14.18 -17.50
CA SER A 91 7.46 -14.48 -16.34
C SER A 91 8.76 -15.17 -16.78
N PRO A 92 9.91 -14.78 -16.20
CA PRO A 92 11.18 -15.45 -16.45
C PRO A 92 11.20 -16.89 -15.91
N VAL A 93 10.32 -17.21 -14.95
CA VAL A 93 10.21 -18.54 -14.32
C VAL A 93 9.27 -19.46 -15.10
N SER A 94 8.20 -18.90 -15.69
CA SER A 94 7.21 -19.67 -16.44
C SER A 94 6.54 -18.83 -17.51
N ARG A 95 6.68 -19.20 -18.79
CA ARG A 95 5.99 -18.50 -19.91
C ARG A 95 4.45 -18.57 -19.83
N ARG A 96 3.90 -19.40 -18.94
CA ARG A 96 2.46 -19.50 -18.68
C ARG A 96 1.97 -18.46 -17.68
N GLU A 97 2.88 -17.71 -17.05
CA GLU A 97 2.56 -16.66 -16.09
C GLU A 97 3.00 -15.30 -16.62
N LEU A 98 2.28 -14.25 -16.21
CA LEU A 98 2.64 -12.86 -16.48
C LEU A 98 3.12 -12.20 -15.20
N THR A 99 4.21 -11.44 -15.31
CA THR A 99 4.69 -10.52 -14.29
C THR A 99 4.25 -9.10 -14.62
N ILE A 100 3.92 -8.33 -13.59
CA ILE A 100 3.47 -6.95 -13.70
C ILE A 100 4.57 -6.05 -13.15
N ARG A 101 4.88 -5.00 -13.89
CA ARG A 101 5.94 -4.04 -13.53
C ARG A 101 5.47 -2.62 -13.75
N LEU A 102 6.06 -1.68 -13.02
CA LEU A 102 5.95 -0.27 -13.36
C LEU A 102 6.76 0.02 -14.62
N THR A 103 6.17 0.79 -15.54
CA THR A 103 6.91 1.38 -16.65
C THR A 103 7.78 2.54 -16.15
N GLY A 104 8.64 3.09 -17.01
CA GLY A 104 9.31 4.37 -16.73
C GLY A 104 8.31 5.50 -16.47
N HIS A 105 7.21 5.53 -17.24
CA HIS A 105 6.13 6.50 -17.05
C HIS A 105 5.41 6.31 -15.71
N GLY A 106 5.13 5.07 -15.31
CA GLY A 106 4.53 4.78 -14.00
C GLY A 106 5.39 5.23 -12.82
N ARG A 107 6.72 5.04 -12.90
CA ARG A 107 7.66 5.55 -11.89
C ARG A 107 7.70 7.08 -11.86
N ALA A 108 7.75 7.73 -13.03
CA ALA A 108 7.72 9.18 -13.12
C ALA A 108 6.42 9.76 -12.53
N TYR A 109 5.28 9.15 -12.86
CA TYR A 109 3.98 9.51 -12.31
C TYR A 109 3.95 9.46 -10.78
N LEU A 110 4.46 8.38 -10.17
CA LEU A 110 4.54 8.28 -8.71
C LEU A 110 5.46 9.34 -8.09
N SER A 111 6.58 9.66 -8.75
CA SER A 111 7.50 10.71 -8.31
C SER A 111 6.85 12.09 -8.34
N GLU A 112 6.16 12.41 -9.42
CA GLU A 112 5.45 13.69 -9.58
C GLU A 112 4.31 13.81 -8.57
N LEU A 113 3.52 12.75 -8.40
CA LEU A 113 2.46 12.70 -7.40
C LEU A 113 2.99 12.93 -5.97
N ARG A 114 4.16 12.36 -5.63
CA ARG A 114 4.80 12.62 -4.33
C ARG A 114 5.23 14.06 -4.17
N SER A 115 5.86 14.63 -5.20
CA SER A 115 6.35 16.00 -5.17
C SER A 115 5.20 16.99 -4.96
N GLN A 116 4.10 16.83 -5.69
CA GLN A 116 2.90 17.66 -5.53
C GLN A 116 2.30 17.54 -4.11
N ARG A 117 2.26 16.33 -3.55
CA ARG A 117 1.75 16.11 -2.18
C ARG A 117 2.67 16.74 -1.14
N GLU A 118 3.98 16.69 -1.36
CA GLU A 118 5.00 17.27 -0.50
C GLU A 118 4.92 18.80 -0.50
N GLU A 119 4.76 19.44 -1.67
CA GLU A 119 4.58 20.90 -1.78
C GLU A 119 3.38 21.40 -0.98
N VAL A 120 2.26 20.67 -1.09
CA VAL A 120 1.03 20.96 -0.35
C VAL A 120 1.24 20.83 1.16
N LEU A 121 1.94 19.78 1.61
CA LEU A 121 2.27 19.58 3.02
C LEU A 121 3.26 20.63 3.53
N LEU A 122 4.24 21.00 2.72
CA LEU A 122 5.28 21.96 3.07
C LEU A 122 4.66 23.30 3.47
N ALA A 123 3.71 23.81 2.68
CA ALA A 123 3.01 25.05 2.99
C ALA A 123 2.29 25.01 4.36
N ALA A 124 1.66 23.89 4.71
CA ALA A 124 1.00 23.72 6.00
C ALA A 124 2.00 23.63 7.16
N ILE A 125 3.12 22.93 6.96
CA ILE A 125 4.18 22.75 7.96
C ILE A 125 4.95 24.06 8.19
N GLU A 126 5.17 24.86 7.14
CA GLU A 126 5.82 26.17 7.24
C GLU A 126 4.99 27.20 8.02
N ALA A 127 3.66 27.05 8.05
CA ALA A 127 2.78 27.90 8.84
C ALA A 127 2.79 27.57 10.35
N MET A 128 3.40 26.45 10.75
CA MET A 128 3.53 26.06 12.15
C MET A 128 4.64 26.86 12.84
N ASP A 129 4.50 27.07 14.15
CA ASP A 129 5.62 27.58 14.93
C ASP A 129 6.78 26.55 14.97
N PRO A 130 8.03 26.99 15.14
CA PRO A 130 9.19 26.09 15.09
C PRO A 130 9.17 24.94 16.09
N ALA A 131 8.59 25.15 17.28
CA ALA A 131 8.54 24.10 18.31
C ALA A 131 7.54 23.01 17.93
N SER A 132 6.36 23.39 17.44
CA SER A 132 5.36 22.45 16.92
C SER A 132 5.90 21.67 15.70
N ARG A 133 6.65 22.31 14.81
CA ARG A 133 7.28 21.64 13.65
C ARG A 133 8.29 20.57 14.10
N ALA A 134 9.12 20.87 15.10
CA ALA A 134 10.08 19.90 15.64
C ALA A 134 9.36 18.70 16.29
N ALA A 135 8.32 18.97 17.10
CA ALA A 135 7.52 17.92 17.74
C ALA A 135 6.78 17.04 16.71
N LEU A 136 6.26 17.63 15.64
CA LEU A 136 5.63 16.89 14.55
C LEU A 136 6.63 15.95 13.86
N LEU A 137 7.84 16.45 13.55
CA LEU A 137 8.87 15.63 12.91
C LEU A 137 9.27 14.43 13.78
N GLU A 138 9.49 14.66 15.09
CA GLU A 138 9.79 13.60 16.03
C GLU A 138 8.66 12.56 16.12
N GLY A 139 7.41 13.02 16.23
CA GLY A 139 6.24 12.17 16.27
C GLY A 139 6.05 11.33 15.00
N LEU A 140 6.25 11.92 13.82
CA LEU A 140 6.16 11.22 12.53
C LEU A 140 7.24 10.16 12.36
N HIS A 141 8.48 10.42 12.82
CA HIS A 141 9.53 9.41 12.83
C HIS A 141 9.17 8.23 13.74
N GLY A 142 8.75 8.50 14.98
CA GLY A 142 8.31 7.45 15.90
C GLY A 142 7.14 6.63 15.37
N PHE A 143 6.16 7.29 14.75
CA PHE A 143 5.01 6.63 14.13
C PHE A 143 5.42 5.74 12.95
N ARG A 144 6.26 6.25 12.03
CA ARG A 144 6.76 5.48 10.88
C ARG A 144 7.51 4.23 11.34
N ASP A 145 8.42 4.38 12.30
CA ASP A 145 9.26 3.29 12.76
C ASP A 145 8.41 2.19 13.44
N ALA A 146 7.35 2.58 14.16
CA ALA A 146 6.39 1.65 14.74
C ALA A 146 5.56 0.90 13.68
N VAL A 147 5.11 1.59 12.62
CA VAL A 147 4.32 0.97 11.52
C VAL A 147 5.16 -0.02 10.71
N VAL A 148 6.42 0.34 10.41
CA VAL A 148 7.34 -0.57 9.69
C VAL A 148 7.61 -1.82 10.52
N ALA A 149 7.84 -1.66 11.83
CA ALA A 149 8.09 -2.78 12.73
C ALA A 149 6.87 -3.71 12.93
N ASP A 150 5.66 -3.25 12.66
CA ASP A 150 4.43 -4.06 12.67
C ASP A 150 4.22 -4.78 11.32
N GLY A 151 4.51 -4.10 10.22
CA GLY A 151 4.44 -4.66 8.86
C GLY A 151 5.35 -5.89 8.67
N ASP A 152 6.54 -5.88 9.27
CA ASP A 152 7.47 -7.03 9.25
C ASP A 152 7.02 -8.22 10.13
N ARG A 153 6.06 -8.02 11.05
CA ARG A 153 5.56 -9.06 11.97
C ARG A 153 4.33 -9.79 11.45
N SER A 154 3.70 -9.34 10.36
CA SER A 154 2.57 -10.06 9.76
C SER A 154 3.07 -11.35 9.08
N PRO A 155 2.64 -12.54 9.53
CA PRO A 155 3.05 -13.80 8.92
C PRO A 155 2.43 -13.92 7.52
N GLY A 156 3.25 -14.19 6.51
CA GLY A 156 2.78 -14.56 5.18
C GLY A 156 1.90 -15.82 5.25
N PRO A 157 0.89 -15.97 4.36
CA PRO A 157 -0.01 -17.12 4.36
C PRO A 157 0.68 -18.35 3.75
N ASP A 158 1.68 -18.91 4.43
CA ASP A 158 2.25 -20.22 4.08
C ASP A 158 2.16 -21.17 5.29
N GLY A 159 1.09 -21.95 5.30
CA GLY A 159 0.82 -22.92 6.36
C GLY A 159 -0.39 -23.82 6.09
N ALA A 160 -0.68 -24.17 4.84
CA ALA A 160 -1.69 -25.20 4.54
C ALA A 160 -1.37 -25.92 3.22
N GLY A 161 -0.33 -26.75 3.24
CA GLY A 161 0.10 -27.47 2.03
C GLY A 161 1.18 -28.52 2.24
N SER A 162 1.07 -29.39 3.25
CA SER A 162 1.79 -30.67 3.22
C SER A 162 1.13 -31.71 4.12
N ALA A 163 0.25 -32.51 3.51
CA ALA A 163 0.02 -33.89 3.89
C ALA A 163 -0.47 -34.66 2.64
N ARG A 164 0.49 -34.94 1.74
CA ARG A 164 0.43 -36.14 0.88
C ARG A 164 1.50 -37.10 1.37
N GLN A 165 1.07 -38.24 1.86
CA GLN A 165 1.68 -39.56 1.68
C GLN A 165 0.48 -40.52 1.62
N ASP A 166 0.10 -41.02 0.45
CA ASP A 166 0.73 -42.08 -0.36
C ASP A 166 0.73 -43.46 0.31
N GLY A 167 0.20 -44.42 -0.45
CA GLY A 167 0.09 -45.85 -0.17
C GLY A 167 -1.27 -46.34 -0.67
N GLY A 168 -1.47 -46.80 -1.90
CA GLY A 168 -0.56 -47.58 -2.74
C GLY A 168 -1.16 -48.97 -2.97
N SER A 169 -2.01 -49.06 -3.99
CA SER A 169 -2.26 -50.17 -4.93
C SER A 169 -2.14 -51.65 -4.50
N ALA A 170 -3.23 -52.42 -4.72
CA ALA A 170 -3.31 -53.77 -5.34
C ALA A 170 -4.78 -54.23 -5.20
N GLY A 171 -5.50 -54.79 -6.18
CA GLY A 171 -5.12 -55.67 -7.28
C GLY A 171 -5.73 -57.06 -7.04
N HIS A 172 -6.50 -57.56 -8.02
CA HIS A 172 -6.99 -58.94 -8.21
C HIS A 172 -8.17 -59.44 -7.36
N ALA A 173 -9.34 -59.55 -8.01
CA ALA A 173 -9.92 -60.78 -8.58
C ALA A 173 -11.44 -60.66 -8.70
#